data_AF-C8N8M3-F1
#
_entry.id   AF-C8N8M3-F1
#
_cell.length_a   1.000
_cell.length_b   1.000
_cell.length_c   1.000
_cell.angle_alpha   90.00
_cell.angle_beta   90.00
_cell.angle_gamma   90.00
#
_symmetry.space_group_name_H-M   'P 1'
#
loop_
_entity.id
_entity.type
_entity.pdbx_description
1 polymer ?
#
loop_
_entity_poly.entity_id
_entity_poly.type
_entity_poly.pdbx_seq_one_letter_code
_entity_poly.pdbx_strand_id
1 'polypeptide(L)'
;MAFSGGKRRIVRFFVKTVKVAGFVYDFRTVTLVFVTMKFLTLFLVLCATAALSKDPDKVNVWSMQRAPVGATPQAVGSAANGCQLGAQMLEAEGDGFISIRRWRNRFYSQPITLKLVRRVGQEVATMHGAKILIGDLSQPVGGEMPFGHSSHQNGLDVDIWFYAVPAGSQPDKEVEPPSMVDGAAGTLVPGLWQAAYRDALYAAATFPETNRIFVNPVIKAHLCDTESDTRWLHKIRPWIGHDSHFHVRLNCPPGSPECVTQAAIPPGDGCDADLYKWVADQSDAILNPKPPKPPKPKPIKTPPETCTALLAPERRP
;
A
#
# COMPACT_ATOMS: atom_id res chain seq x y z
N MET A 1 -34.02 66.67 35.80
CA MET A 1 -33.27 67.85 35.31
C MET A 1 -32.12 67.37 34.44
N ALA A 2 -32.03 67.93 33.21
CA ALA A 2 -30.90 68.00 32.26
C ALA A 2 -30.12 66.70 31.92
N PHE A 3 -30.22 66.12 30.71
CA PHE A 3 -29.66 66.51 29.40
C PHE A 3 -28.13 66.43 29.21
N SER A 4 -27.77 65.87 28.03
CA SER A 4 -26.54 66.05 27.24
C SER A 4 -25.41 65.05 27.52
N GLY A 5 -24.75 64.42 26.55
CA GLY A 5 -24.62 64.66 25.10
C GLY A 5 -23.21 64.25 24.67
N GLY A 6 -23.07 63.46 23.60
CA GLY A 6 -21.84 62.74 23.25
C GLY A 6 -20.75 63.53 22.52
N LYS A 7 -19.73 62.81 22.00
CA LYS A 7 -19.16 62.98 20.64
C LYS A 7 -18.00 62.02 20.36
N ARG A 8 -18.06 61.37 19.19
CA ARG A 8 -17.01 60.58 18.54
C ARG A 8 -15.92 61.52 18.01
N ARG A 9 -14.64 61.17 18.19
CA ARG A 9 -13.51 61.84 17.52
C ARG A 9 -13.35 61.32 16.10
N ILE A 10 -13.59 62.20 15.13
CA ILE A 10 -13.15 62.08 13.75
C ILE A 10 -11.81 62.80 13.65
N VAL A 11 -10.74 62.09 13.29
CA VAL A 11 -9.44 62.70 12.97
C VAL A 11 -9.42 62.97 11.47
N ARG A 12 -9.47 64.26 11.09
CA ARG A 12 -9.22 64.73 9.73
C ARG A 12 -7.71 64.76 9.48
N PHE A 13 -7.22 64.05 8.48
CA PHE A 13 -5.91 64.31 7.89
C PHE A 13 -6.07 65.23 6.68
N PHE A 14 -5.31 66.33 6.68
CA PHE A 14 -5.18 67.26 5.56
C PHE A 14 -4.45 66.59 4.39
N VAL A 15 -5.06 66.60 3.21
CA VAL A 15 -4.39 66.24 1.95
C VAL A 15 -3.76 67.51 1.38
N LYS A 16 -2.43 67.55 1.28
CA LYS A 16 -1.74 68.48 0.38
C LYS A 16 -1.68 67.82 -1.00
N THR A 17 -2.43 68.36 -1.95
CA THR A 17 -2.36 68.02 -3.37
C THR A 17 -1.13 68.70 -4.00
N VAL A 18 -0.25 67.91 -4.61
CA VAL A 18 0.73 68.39 -5.59
C VAL A 18 0.33 67.79 -6.93
N LYS A 19 0.05 68.66 -7.91
CA LYS A 19 -0.26 68.28 -9.30
C LYS A 19 1.03 68.33 -10.11
N VAL A 20 1.46 67.20 -10.65
CA VAL A 20 2.36 67.12 -11.81
C VAL A 20 1.79 66.04 -12.74
N ALA A 21 1.84 66.32 -14.05
CA ALA A 21 1.17 65.58 -15.10
C ALA A 21 1.58 64.10 -15.22
N GLY A 22 0.64 63.26 -15.69
CA GLY A 22 0.92 61.96 -16.27
C GLY A 22 0.51 60.76 -15.40
N PHE A 23 -0.46 59.99 -15.90
CA PHE A 23 -0.82 58.63 -15.51
C PHE A 23 -1.22 58.37 -14.04
N VAL A 24 -2.50 58.03 -13.86
CA VAL A 24 -3.01 57.39 -12.64
C VAL A 24 -2.48 55.94 -12.64
N TYR A 25 -1.47 55.65 -11.82
CA TYR A 25 -1.06 54.30 -11.48
C TYR A 25 -1.73 53.86 -10.18
N ASP A 26 -2.62 52.87 -10.26
CA ASP A 26 -3.19 52.19 -9.11
C ASP A 26 -2.15 51.23 -8.49
N PHE A 27 -1.63 51.61 -7.33
CA PHE A 27 -0.63 50.84 -6.59
C PHE A 27 -1.17 49.55 -5.93
N ARG A 28 -2.48 49.25 -6.05
CA ARG A 28 -3.04 47.99 -5.52
C ARG A 28 -2.86 46.78 -6.45
N THR A 29 -2.63 47.02 -7.74
CA THR A 29 -2.58 45.94 -8.74
C THR A 29 -1.18 45.34 -8.89
N VAL A 30 -0.12 46.10 -8.60
CA VAL A 30 1.28 45.65 -8.83
C VAL A 30 1.77 44.70 -7.73
N THR A 31 1.32 44.87 -6.48
CA THR A 31 1.71 43.95 -5.39
C THR A 31 1.06 42.57 -5.54
N LEU A 32 -0.13 42.49 -6.14
CA LEU A 32 -0.84 41.22 -6.33
C LEU A 32 -0.16 40.32 -7.37
N VAL A 33 0.46 40.90 -8.41
CA VAL A 33 1.11 40.16 -9.51
C VAL A 33 2.45 39.54 -9.09
N PHE A 34 3.23 40.20 -8.24
CA PHE A 34 4.50 39.65 -7.75
C PHE A 34 4.33 38.60 -6.65
N VAL A 35 3.24 38.68 -5.88
CA VAL A 35 2.90 37.67 -4.87
C VAL A 35 2.36 36.42 -5.55
N THR A 36 1.49 36.53 -6.56
CA THR A 36 0.95 35.37 -7.28
C THR A 36 2.03 34.60 -8.07
N MET A 37 3.03 35.26 -8.66
CA MET A 37 4.11 34.56 -9.39
C MET A 37 5.08 33.78 -8.48
N LYS A 38 5.32 34.22 -7.23
CA LYS A 38 6.16 33.48 -6.26
C LYS A 38 5.44 32.28 -5.65
N PHE A 39 4.12 32.38 -5.43
CA PHE A 39 3.33 31.25 -4.96
C PHE A 39 3.06 30.23 -6.07
N LEU A 40 2.92 30.66 -7.33
CA LEU A 40 2.71 29.74 -8.46
C LEU A 40 3.96 28.88 -8.78
N THR A 41 5.16 29.45 -8.63
CA THR A 41 6.42 28.69 -8.79
C THR A 41 6.69 27.76 -7.61
N LEU A 42 6.32 28.13 -6.38
CA LEU A 42 6.41 27.24 -5.22
C LEU A 42 5.37 26.10 -5.27
N PHE A 43 4.18 26.35 -5.86
CA PHE A 43 3.15 25.33 -6.07
C PHE A 43 3.52 24.33 -7.18
N LEU A 44 4.15 24.80 -8.27
CA LEU A 44 4.64 23.93 -9.35
C LEU A 44 5.82 23.05 -8.91
N VAL A 45 6.68 23.51 -8.00
CA VAL A 45 7.76 22.70 -7.42
C VAL A 45 7.24 21.72 -6.36
N LEU A 46 6.16 22.04 -5.64
CA LEU A 46 5.53 21.11 -4.68
C LEU A 46 4.79 19.95 -5.36
N CYS A 47 4.11 20.18 -6.48
CA CYS A 47 3.44 19.10 -7.22
C CYS A 47 4.42 18.09 -7.86
N ALA A 48 5.66 18.50 -8.14
CA ALA A 48 6.66 17.64 -8.76
C ALA A 48 7.31 16.61 -7.81
N THR A 49 7.12 16.74 -6.49
CA THR A 49 7.81 15.86 -5.50
C THR A 49 6.92 14.78 -4.88
N ALA A 50 5.60 14.85 -5.06
CA ALA A 50 4.68 13.80 -4.58
C ALA A 50 4.49 12.64 -5.59
N ALA A 51 4.93 12.81 -6.84
CA ALA A 51 4.84 11.79 -7.90
C ALA A 51 6.11 10.92 -8.04
N LEU A 52 7.12 11.09 -7.18
CA LEU A 52 8.36 10.33 -7.25
C LEU A 52 8.31 9.07 -6.37
N SER A 53 7.47 8.09 -6.72
CA SER A 53 7.52 6.77 -6.05
C SER A 53 6.99 5.56 -6.84
N LYS A 54 6.67 5.67 -8.13
CA LYS A 54 6.24 4.51 -8.93
C LYS A 54 6.61 4.70 -10.40
N ASP A 55 7.90 4.72 -10.70
CA ASP A 55 8.37 4.57 -12.08
C ASP A 55 8.33 3.07 -12.43
N PRO A 56 7.35 2.58 -13.23
CA PRO A 56 7.26 1.17 -13.58
C PRO A 56 8.41 0.71 -14.47
N ASP A 57 9.12 1.65 -15.12
CA ASP A 57 10.27 1.37 -15.99
C ASP A 57 11.58 1.28 -15.19
N LYS A 58 11.54 1.57 -13.88
CA LYS A 58 12.67 1.40 -13.00
C LYS A 58 13.04 -0.09 -12.91
N VAL A 59 14.33 -0.37 -13.14
CA VAL A 59 14.91 -1.72 -13.07
C VAL A 59 16.03 -1.79 -12.03
N ASN A 60 16.28 -3.00 -11.51
CA ASN A 60 17.44 -3.33 -10.68
C ASN A 60 17.96 -4.74 -11.03
N VAL A 61 19.05 -5.18 -10.40
CA VAL A 61 19.69 -6.48 -10.69
C VAL A 61 18.76 -7.69 -10.46
N TRP A 62 17.78 -7.57 -9.57
CA TRP A 62 16.79 -8.62 -9.28
C TRP A 62 15.70 -8.66 -10.35
N SER A 63 15.20 -7.50 -10.78
CA SER A 63 14.15 -7.40 -11.80
C SER A 63 14.60 -7.79 -13.20
N MET A 64 15.92 -7.84 -13.43
CA MET A 64 16.50 -8.32 -14.68
C MET A 64 16.47 -9.85 -14.82
N GLN A 65 16.28 -10.59 -13.72
CA GLN A 65 16.19 -12.05 -13.74
C GLN A 65 14.86 -12.47 -14.35
N ARG A 66 14.90 -13.20 -15.48
CA ARG A 66 13.71 -13.47 -16.30
C ARG A 66 12.96 -14.73 -15.90
N ALA A 67 13.65 -15.70 -15.29
CA ALA A 67 13.09 -17.00 -14.94
C ALA A 67 13.63 -17.51 -13.59
N PRO A 68 12.90 -18.43 -12.92
CA PRO A 68 13.38 -19.04 -11.68
C PRO A 68 14.70 -19.80 -11.87
N VAL A 69 15.47 -19.89 -10.80
CA VAL A 69 16.73 -20.64 -10.74
C VAL A 69 16.64 -21.73 -9.68
N GLY A 70 17.23 -22.90 -9.96
CA GLY A 70 17.23 -24.06 -9.08
C GLY A 70 15.98 -24.94 -9.23
N ALA A 71 16.13 -26.23 -8.94
CA ALA A 71 15.04 -27.22 -9.04
C ALA A 71 14.32 -27.47 -7.71
N THR A 72 14.97 -27.20 -6.58
CA THR A 72 14.41 -27.43 -5.24
C THR A 72 13.87 -26.10 -4.68
N PRO A 73 12.58 -26.04 -4.31
CA PRO A 73 11.99 -24.83 -3.71
C PRO A 73 12.63 -24.50 -2.37
N GLN A 74 13.17 -23.29 -2.24
CA GLN A 74 13.72 -22.76 -0.99
C GLN A 74 13.45 -21.27 -0.88
N ALA A 75 12.89 -20.85 0.27
CA ALA A 75 12.88 -19.46 0.69
C ALA A 75 14.19 -19.13 1.42
N VAL A 76 14.78 -17.97 1.14
CA VAL A 76 16.06 -17.57 1.73
C VAL A 76 15.94 -16.17 2.31
N GLY A 77 16.44 -15.97 3.52
CA GLY A 77 16.43 -14.70 4.22
C GLY A 77 15.04 -14.28 4.70
N SER A 78 14.88 -12.98 4.93
CA SER A 78 13.63 -12.39 5.43
C SER A 78 12.77 -11.88 4.27
N ALA A 79 11.49 -11.64 4.54
CA ALA A 79 10.54 -11.15 3.54
C ALA A 79 10.98 -9.85 2.82
N ALA A 80 11.81 -9.02 3.46
CA ALA A 80 12.31 -7.74 2.94
C ALA A 80 13.84 -7.65 2.83
N ASN A 81 14.52 -8.80 2.85
CA ASN A 81 15.95 -8.96 2.56
C ASN A 81 16.21 -10.45 2.29
N GLY A 82 15.88 -10.90 1.09
CA GLY A 82 15.86 -12.33 0.76
C GLY A 82 15.77 -12.62 -0.73
N CYS A 83 15.66 -13.90 -1.05
CA CYS A 83 15.50 -14.42 -2.41
C CYS A 83 14.77 -15.78 -2.35
N GLN A 84 14.58 -16.38 -3.52
CA GLN A 84 14.04 -17.73 -3.62
C GLN A 84 14.73 -18.55 -4.70
N LEU A 85 14.86 -19.85 -4.44
CA LEU A 85 15.20 -20.88 -5.42
C LEU A 85 13.99 -21.76 -5.70
N GLY A 86 13.96 -22.39 -6.88
CA GLY A 86 12.91 -23.34 -7.27
C GLY A 86 11.51 -22.73 -7.24
N ALA A 87 11.41 -21.42 -7.48
CA ALA A 87 10.14 -20.70 -7.50
C ALA A 87 9.24 -21.26 -8.59
N GLN A 88 7.96 -21.41 -8.28
CA GLN A 88 6.94 -21.87 -9.21
C GLN A 88 6.14 -20.68 -9.73
N MET A 89 5.64 -20.82 -10.95
CA MET A 89 4.76 -19.85 -11.58
C MET A 89 3.31 -20.07 -11.11
N LEU A 90 2.62 -19.01 -10.70
CA LEU A 90 1.17 -19.04 -10.54
C LEU A 90 0.51 -19.06 -11.93
N GLU A 91 -0.48 -19.93 -12.13
CA GLU A 91 -1.34 -19.92 -13.31
C GLU A 91 -1.99 -18.55 -13.53
N ALA A 92 -2.22 -18.18 -14.80
CA ALA A 92 -2.85 -16.89 -15.12
C ALA A 92 -4.26 -16.78 -14.53
N GLU A 93 -4.95 -17.91 -14.42
CA GLU A 93 -6.29 -18.03 -13.90
C GLU A 93 -6.47 -19.43 -13.31
N GLY A 94 -7.20 -19.51 -12.20
CA GLY A 94 -7.55 -20.77 -11.55
C GLY A 94 -9.00 -20.76 -11.07
N ASP A 95 -9.33 -21.73 -10.23
CA ASP A 95 -10.64 -21.78 -9.60
C ASP A 95 -10.77 -20.65 -8.57
N GLY A 96 -11.67 -19.70 -8.86
CA GLY A 96 -11.94 -18.54 -8.02
C GLY A 96 -10.85 -17.46 -7.93
N PHE A 97 -9.87 -17.44 -8.83
CA PHE A 97 -8.92 -16.33 -8.88
C PHE A 97 -8.40 -16.01 -10.30
N ILE A 98 -7.92 -14.77 -10.48
CA ILE A 98 -7.25 -14.27 -11.69
C ILE A 98 -5.95 -13.57 -11.29
N SER A 99 -4.82 -13.95 -11.91
CA SER A 99 -3.52 -13.28 -11.73
C SER A 99 -3.39 -12.11 -12.71
N ILE A 100 -3.36 -10.89 -12.19
CA ILE A 100 -3.32 -9.65 -12.98
C ILE A 100 -1.89 -9.11 -13.12
N ARG A 101 -1.69 -8.07 -13.94
CA ARG A 101 -0.43 -7.31 -14.07
C ARG A 101 0.81 -8.16 -14.32
N ARG A 102 0.62 -9.30 -14.99
CA ARG A 102 1.69 -10.27 -15.24
C ARG A 102 2.85 -9.68 -16.04
N TRP A 103 2.64 -8.58 -16.77
CA TRP A 103 3.70 -7.82 -17.44
C TRP A 103 4.82 -7.36 -16.48
N ARG A 104 4.55 -7.24 -15.18
CA ARG A 104 5.55 -6.93 -14.15
C ARG A 104 6.51 -8.08 -13.82
N ASN A 105 6.25 -9.29 -14.32
CA ASN A 105 7.01 -10.51 -14.01
C ASN A 105 7.09 -10.85 -12.50
N ARG A 106 5.99 -10.62 -11.76
CA ARG A 106 5.87 -10.83 -10.30
C ARG A 106 4.84 -11.90 -9.91
N PHE A 107 4.77 -12.97 -10.68
CA PHE A 107 3.79 -14.05 -10.49
C PHE A 107 4.45 -15.38 -10.07
N TYR A 108 5.62 -15.31 -9.41
CA TYR A 108 6.38 -16.47 -8.93
C TYR A 108 6.36 -16.54 -7.42
N SER A 109 6.38 -17.75 -6.85
CA SER A 109 6.40 -17.92 -5.40
C SER A 109 6.83 -19.32 -4.99
N GLN A 110 6.97 -19.54 -3.68
CA GLN A 110 7.13 -20.86 -3.13
C GLN A 110 5.84 -21.69 -3.29
N PRO A 111 5.93 -23.03 -3.41
CA PRO A 111 4.76 -23.90 -3.59
C PRO A 111 3.67 -23.69 -2.52
N ILE A 112 4.09 -23.41 -1.28
CA ILE A 112 3.16 -23.18 -0.16
C ILE A 112 2.33 -21.90 -0.34
N THR A 113 2.90 -20.85 -0.92
CA THR A 113 2.20 -19.59 -1.24
C THR A 113 1.22 -19.79 -2.38
N LEU A 114 1.58 -20.56 -3.41
CA LEU A 114 0.64 -20.90 -4.49
C LEU A 114 -0.52 -21.76 -3.96
N LYS A 115 -0.27 -22.64 -2.99
CA LYS A 115 -1.33 -23.40 -2.30
C LYS A 115 -2.28 -22.49 -1.53
N LEU A 116 -1.77 -21.48 -0.83
CA LEU A 116 -2.61 -20.45 -0.19
C LEU A 116 -3.51 -19.74 -1.22
N VAL A 117 -2.93 -19.27 -2.34
CA VAL A 117 -3.71 -18.57 -3.39
C VAL A 117 -4.84 -19.44 -3.91
N ARG A 118 -4.56 -20.72 -4.20
CA ARG A 118 -5.58 -21.67 -4.66
C ARG A 118 -6.65 -21.93 -3.58
N ARG A 119 -6.26 -22.00 -2.30
CA ARG A 119 -7.22 -22.16 -1.19
C ARG A 119 -8.16 -20.96 -1.07
N VAL A 120 -7.62 -19.74 -1.16
CA VAL A 120 -8.41 -18.51 -1.15
C VAL A 120 -9.34 -18.45 -2.36
N GLY A 121 -8.82 -18.74 -3.55
CA GLY A 121 -9.62 -18.81 -4.77
C GLY A 121 -10.77 -19.81 -4.65
N GLN A 122 -10.50 -21.04 -4.21
CA GLN A 122 -11.52 -22.07 -4.03
C GLN A 122 -12.63 -21.63 -3.05
N GLU A 123 -12.27 -20.94 -1.96
CA GLU A 123 -13.25 -20.38 -1.03
C GLU A 123 -14.18 -19.38 -1.74
N VAL A 124 -13.59 -18.43 -2.49
CA VAL A 124 -14.33 -17.41 -3.23
C VAL A 124 -15.21 -18.02 -4.32
N ALA A 125 -14.71 -19.00 -5.07
CA ALA A 125 -15.49 -19.72 -6.08
C ALA A 125 -16.69 -20.43 -5.45
N THR A 126 -16.46 -21.19 -4.38
CA THR A 126 -17.48 -22.03 -3.75
C THR A 126 -18.58 -21.18 -3.11
N MET A 127 -18.20 -20.13 -2.39
CA MET A 127 -19.13 -19.33 -1.60
C MET A 127 -19.84 -18.26 -2.44
N HIS A 128 -19.19 -17.74 -3.48
CA HIS A 128 -19.66 -16.52 -4.18
C HIS A 128 -19.79 -16.69 -5.69
N GLY A 129 -19.40 -17.83 -6.28
CA GLY A 129 -19.41 -18.00 -7.74
C GLY A 129 -18.58 -16.94 -8.47
N ALA A 130 -17.51 -16.47 -7.82
CA ALA A 130 -16.72 -15.32 -8.25
C ALA A 130 -15.23 -15.68 -8.36
N LYS A 131 -14.44 -14.75 -8.92
CA LYS A 131 -12.98 -14.80 -8.94
C LYS A 131 -12.41 -13.56 -8.28
N ILE A 132 -11.47 -13.75 -7.36
CA ILE A 132 -10.71 -12.65 -6.73
C ILE A 132 -9.40 -12.37 -7.48
N LEU A 133 -8.97 -11.11 -7.50
CA LEU A 133 -7.77 -10.71 -8.21
C LEU A 133 -6.52 -10.89 -7.34
N ILE A 134 -5.49 -11.50 -7.91
CA ILE A 134 -4.18 -11.73 -7.29
C ILE A 134 -3.19 -10.73 -7.88
N GLY A 135 -2.61 -9.90 -7.01
CA GLY A 135 -1.61 -8.89 -7.34
C GLY A 135 -0.19 -9.45 -7.35
N ASP A 136 0.74 -8.69 -6.78
CA ASP A 136 2.16 -9.05 -6.78
C ASP A 136 2.41 -10.27 -5.86
N LEU A 137 3.06 -11.30 -6.41
CA LEU A 137 3.83 -12.29 -5.66
C LEU A 137 5.30 -11.85 -5.69
N SER A 138 6.24 -12.76 -5.91
CA SER A 138 7.67 -12.45 -6.02
C SER A 138 8.13 -12.41 -7.48
N GLN A 139 9.27 -11.75 -7.70
CA GLN A 139 10.07 -11.87 -8.94
C GLN A 139 10.62 -13.31 -9.07
N PRO A 140 11.13 -13.73 -10.25
CA PRO A 140 11.48 -15.14 -10.49
C PRO A 140 12.48 -15.74 -9.50
N VAL A 141 13.47 -14.95 -9.05
CA VAL A 141 14.41 -15.33 -7.98
C VAL A 141 14.19 -14.54 -6.69
N GLY A 142 13.08 -13.81 -6.58
CA GLY A 142 12.80 -12.95 -5.43
C GLY A 142 13.61 -11.65 -5.45
N GLY A 143 14.16 -11.25 -4.31
CA GLY A 143 14.99 -10.05 -4.21
C GLY A 143 14.21 -8.73 -4.17
N GLU A 144 14.95 -7.63 -4.00
CA GLU A 144 14.39 -6.29 -3.89
C GLU A 144 13.61 -5.91 -5.15
N MET A 145 12.36 -5.48 -4.98
CA MET A 145 11.56 -4.95 -6.08
C MET A 145 12.03 -3.54 -6.44
N PRO A 146 12.10 -3.19 -7.74
CA PRO A 146 12.55 -1.85 -8.15
C PRO A 146 11.60 -0.74 -7.71
N PHE A 147 10.31 -1.07 -7.55
CA PHE A 147 9.23 -0.19 -7.11
C PHE A 147 8.11 -1.00 -6.44
N GLY A 148 7.26 -0.31 -5.67
CA GLY A 148 6.13 -0.92 -4.97
C GLY A 148 6.54 -1.44 -3.59
N HIS A 149 6.54 -2.77 -3.42
CA HIS A 149 6.69 -3.42 -2.12
C HIS A 149 8.16 -3.44 -1.67
N SER A 150 8.37 -3.28 -0.36
CA SER A 150 9.68 -3.51 0.25
C SER A 150 9.93 -4.98 0.59
N SER A 151 8.86 -5.78 0.67
CA SER A 151 8.89 -7.22 0.91
C SER A 151 8.71 -8.04 -0.39
N HIS A 152 8.09 -9.22 -0.36
CA HIS A 152 7.94 -10.13 -1.50
C HIS A 152 9.28 -10.66 -2.03
N GLN A 153 10.31 -10.65 -1.20
CA GLN A 153 11.65 -11.00 -1.67
C GLN A 153 11.93 -12.51 -1.60
N ASN A 154 11.24 -13.27 -0.76
CA ASN A 154 11.57 -14.68 -0.49
C ASN A 154 10.49 -15.69 -0.89
N GLY A 155 9.51 -15.28 -1.70
CA GLY A 155 8.46 -16.18 -2.20
C GLY A 155 7.40 -16.57 -1.18
N LEU A 156 7.25 -15.82 -0.09
CA LEU A 156 6.30 -16.10 1.00
C LEU A 156 5.27 -14.98 1.23
N ASP A 157 5.15 -14.06 0.27
CA ASP A 157 4.19 -12.96 0.30
C ASP A 157 3.30 -12.99 -0.95
N VAL A 158 2.05 -12.57 -0.80
CA VAL A 158 1.10 -12.34 -1.91
C VAL A 158 0.13 -11.22 -1.57
N ASP A 159 -0.11 -10.33 -2.54
CA ASP A 159 -1.22 -9.38 -2.45
C ASP A 159 -2.49 -9.94 -3.09
N ILE A 160 -3.60 -9.84 -2.38
CA ILE A 160 -4.92 -10.23 -2.85
C ILE A 160 -5.83 -9.01 -2.78
N TRP A 161 -6.41 -8.65 -3.92
CA TRP A 161 -7.12 -7.39 -4.09
C TRP A 161 -8.55 -7.48 -3.57
N PHE A 162 -9.07 -6.38 -3.01
CA PHE A 162 -10.49 -6.22 -2.69
C PHE A 162 -11.28 -5.93 -3.97
N TYR A 163 -11.22 -6.90 -4.89
CA TYR A 163 -11.83 -6.84 -6.19
C TYR A 163 -12.18 -8.27 -6.61
N ALA A 164 -13.47 -8.54 -6.72
CA ALA A 164 -13.99 -9.82 -7.21
C ALA A 164 -14.86 -9.58 -8.45
N VAL A 165 -14.80 -10.50 -9.40
CA VAL A 165 -15.64 -10.50 -10.60
C VAL A 165 -16.46 -11.80 -10.66
N PRO A 166 -17.66 -11.81 -11.25
CA PRO A 166 -18.41 -13.05 -11.46
C PRO A 166 -17.59 -14.06 -12.28
N ALA A 167 -17.78 -15.36 -12.02
CA ALA A 167 -17.16 -16.41 -12.82
C ALA A 167 -17.48 -16.22 -14.32
N GLY A 168 -16.47 -16.40 -15.18
CA GLY A 168 -16.58 -16.17 -16.63
C GLY A 168 -16.36 -14.72 -17.07
N SER A 169 -16.23 -13.78 -16.13
CA SER A 169 -15.83 -12.40 -16.45
C SER A 169 -14.31 -12.25 -16.49
N GLN A 170 -13.82 -11.37 -17.35
CA GLN A 170 -12.40 -10.98 -17.41
C GLN A 170 -12.30 -9.49 -17.06
N PRO A 171 -11.59 -9.13 -15.97
CA PRO A 171 -11.39 -7.72 -15.63
C PRO A 171 -10.44 -7.05 -16.64
N ASP A 172 -10.40 -5.72 -16.64
CA ASP A 172 -9.32 -5.00 -17.31
C ASP A 172 -7.97 -5.46 -16.73
N LYS A 173 -6.99 -5.71 -17.59
CA LYS A 173 -5.64 -6.15 -17.18
C LYS A 173 -4.92 -5.08 -16.35
N GLU A 174 -5.29 -3.82 -16.53
CA GLU A 174 -4.75 -2.66 -15.81
C GLU A 174 -5.70 -2.14 -14.75
N VAL A 175 -6.74 -2.91 -14.37
CA VAL A 175 -7.69 -2.49 -13.33
C VAL A 175 -6.95 -2.00 -12.08
N GLU A 176 -7.46 -0.95 -11.44
CA GLU A 176 -7.03 -0.47 -10.13
C GLU A 176 -8.26 -0.49 -9.20
N PRO A 177 -8.29 -1.32 -8.14
CA PRO A 177 -9.39 -1.38 -7.21
C PRO A 177 -9.50 -0.05 -6.48
N PRO A 178 -10.73 0.42 -6.25
CA PRO A 178 -10.92 1.57 -5.38
C PRO A 178 -10.39 1.24 -3.97
N SER A 179 -10.00 2.28 -3.24
CA SER A 179 -9.79 2.13 -1.80
C SER A 179 -11.11 1.75 -1.13
N MET A 180 -11.09 0.76 -0.25
CA MET A 180 -12.24 0.40 0.59
C MET A 180 -12.46 1.42 1.71
N VAL A 181 -11.55 2.37 1.92
CA VAL A 181 -11.49 3.21 3.12
C VAL A 181 -11.64 4.69 2.77
N ASP A 182 -12.58 5.37 3.42
CA ASP A 182 -12.53 6.81 3.57
C ASP A 182 -11.58 7.13 4.72
N GLY A 183 -10.33 7.42 4.37
CA GLY A 183 -9.28 7.67 5.34
C GLY A 183 -9.53 8.90 6.21
N ALA A 184 -10.22 9.91 5.68
CA ALA A 184 -10.56 11.13 6.42
C ALA A 184 -11.68 10.86 7.43
N ALA A 185 -12.70 10.09 7.04
CA ALA A 185 -13.79 9.70 7.93
C ALA A 185 -13.40 8.57 8.90
N GLY A 186 -12.35 7.80 8.61
CA GLY A 186 -11.98 6.62 9.40
C GLY A 186 -12.97 5.46 9.26
N THR A 187 -13.69 5.39 8.14
CA THR A 187 -14.75 4.40 7.89
C THR A 187 -14.58 3.74 6.53
N LEU A 188 -15.26 2.61 6.31
CA LEU A 188 -15.33 2.02 4.97
C LEU A 188 -16.16 2.91 4.05
N VAL A 189 -15.77 2.97 2.78
CA VAL A 189 -16.57 3.62 1.74
C VAL A 189 -17.89 2.83 1.59
N PRO A 190 -19.06 3.47 1.74
CA PRO A 190 -20.35 2.78 1.67
C PRO A 190 -20.52 2.00 0.35
N GLY A 191 -20.95 0.75 0.45
CA GLY A 191 -21.28 -0.10 -0.70
C GLY A 191 -20.10 -0.77 -1.40
N LEU A 192 -18.85 -0.51 -1.02
CA LEU A 192 -17.70 -1.17 -1.64
C LEU A 192 -17.34 -2.53 -1.02
N TRP A 193 -17.52 -2.68 0.29
CA TRP A 193 -17.19 -3.91 1.00
C TRP A 193 -18.14 -5.06 0.64
N GLN A 194 -17.59 -6.24 0.38
CA GLN A 194 -18.35 -7.43 -0.04
C GLN A 194 -18.00 -8.64 0.83
N ALA A 195 -18.97 -9.56 1.00
CA ALA A 195 -18.77 -10.80 1.75
C ALA A 195 -17.60 -11.64 1.19
N ALA A 196 -17.40 -11.64 -0.14
CA ALA A 196 -16.28 -12.31 -0.78
C ALA A 196 -14.90 -11.85 -0.25
N TYR A 197 -14.76 -10.58 0.13
CA TYR A 197 -13.51 -10.04 0.68
C TYR A 197 -13.24 -10.54 2.09
N ARG A 198 -14.29 -10.56 2.92
CA ARG A 198 -14.25 -11.14 4.26
C ARG A 198 -13.89 -12.63 4.19
N ASP A 199 -14.52 -13.39 3.30
CA ASP A 199 -14.28 -14.84 3.20
C ASP A 199 -12.90 -15.16 2.61
N ALA A 200 -12.40 -14.34 1.68
CA ALA A 200 -11.03 -14.44 1.21
C ALA A 200 -10.02 -14.19 2.34
N LEU A 201 -10.25 -13.16 3.17
CA LEU A 201 -9.45 -12.89 4.36
C LEU A 201 -9.53 -14.03 5.37
N TYR A 202 -10.72 -14.60 5.59
CA TYR A 202 -10.94 -15.73 6.49
C TYR A 202 -10.16 -16.97 6.02
N ALA A 203 -10.26 -17.32 4.74
CA ALA A 203 -9.52 -18.43 4.15
C ALA A 203 -8.01 -18.22 4.26
N ALA A 204 -7.53 -16.99 4.05
CA ALA A 204 -6.12 -16.68 4.20
C ALA A 204 -5.65 -16.74 5.66
N ALA A 205 -6.45 -16.22 6.62
CA ALA A 205 -6.09 -16.18 8.03
C ALA A 205 -6.11 -17.56 8.68
N THR A 206 -7.05 -18.41 8.27
CA THR A 206 -7.19 -19.78 8.78
C THR A 206 -6.30 -20.79 8.07
N PHE A 207 -5.60 -20.39 7.00
CA PHE A 207 -4.54 -21.20 6.41
C PHE A 207 -3.43 -21.43 7.44
N PRO A 208 -3.03 -22.70 7.73
CA PRO A 208 -2.13 -23.02 8.83
C PRO A 208 -0.79 -22.30 8.77
N GLU A 209 -0.21 -22.20 7.58
CA GLU A 209 1.12 -21.63 7.36
C GLU A 209 1.11 -20.11 7.30
N THR A 210 -0.05 -19.44 7.35
CA THR A 210 -0.11 -17.98 7.41
C THR A 210 0.52 -17.49 8.71
N ASN A 211 1.50 -16.58 8.58
CA ASN A 211 2.13 -15.89 9.70
C ASN A 211 1.33 -14.62 10.06
N ARG A 212 1.13 -13.71 9.10
CA ARG A 212 0.27 -12.53 9.29
C ARG A 212 -0.33 -12.03 7.97
N ILE A 213 -1.40 -11.25 8.08
CA ILE A 213 -2.05 -10.56 6.97
C ILE A 213 -2.09 -9.07 7.29
N PHE A 214 -1.65 -8.20 6.37
CA PHE A 214 -1.74 -6.75 6.55
C PHE A 214 -2.95 -6.20 5.81
N VAL A 215 -3.73 -5.37 6.51
CA VAL A 215 -4.89 -4.64 6.00
C VAL A 215 -4.88 -3.21 6.55
N ASN A 216 -5.62 -2.29 5.94
CA ASN A 216 -5.83 -0.97 6.52
C ASN A 216 -6.45 -1.07 7.93
N PRO A 217 -6.07 -0.20 8.91
CA PRO A 217 -6.69 -0.20 10.24
C PRO A 217 -8.21 -0.07 10.22
N VAL A 218 -8.79 0.67 9.28
CA VAL A 218 -10.26 0.80 9.16
C VAL A 218 -10.92 -0.53 8.78
N ILE A 219 -10.30 -1.32 7.90
CA ILE A 219 -10.79 -2.64 7.52
C ILE A 219 -10.71 -3.60 8.72
N LYS A 220 -9.60 -3.55 9.47
CA LYS A 220 -9.45 -4.37 10.68
C LYS A 220 -10.50 -3.99 11.74
N ALA A 221 -10.75 -2.70 11.96
CA ALA A 221 -11.79 -2.22 12.88
C ALA A 221 -13.17 -2.69 12.45
N HIS A 222 -13.51 -2.58 11.16
CA HIS A 222 -14.78 -3.10 10.63
C HIS A 222 -14.97 -4.59 10.92
N LEU A 223 -13.93 -5.41 10.72
CA LEU A 223 -14.00 -6.84 11.04
C LEU A 223 -14.19 -7.08 12.55
N CYS A 224 -13.49 -6.34 13.41
CA CYS A 224 -13.66 -6.43 14.86
C CYS A 224 -15.08 -6.06 15.31
N ASP A 225 -15.70 -5.06 14.68
CA ASP A 225 -17.03 -4.57 15.03
C ASP A 225 -18.16 -5.49 14.54
N THR A 226 -17.90 -6.33 13.52
CA THR A 226 -18.94 -7.10 12.81
C THR A 226 -18.83 -8.61 12.97
N GLU A 227 -17.66 -9.15 13.30
CA GLU A 227 -17.49 -10.58 13.51
C GLU A 227 -17.99 -11.02 14.89
N SER A 228 -18.75 -12.11 14.93
CA SER A 228 -19.18 -12.74 16.18
C SER A 228 -18.08 -13.57 16.85
N ASP A 229 -17.13 -14.11 16.06
CA ASP A 229 -15.94 -14.81 16.53
C ASP A 229 -14.70 -14.11 15.98
N THR A 230 -13.98 -13.40 16.84
CA THR A 230 -12.79 -12.63 16.47
C THR A 230 -11.50 -13.45 16.49
N ARG A 231 -11.51 -14.74 16.88
CA ARG A 231 -10.28 -15.53 17.04
C ARG A 231 -9.48 -15.64 15.74
N TRP A 232 -10.16 -15.73 14.61
CA TRP A 232 -9.50 -15.78 13.29
C TRP A 232 -8.84 -14.46 12.90
N LEU A 233 -9.21 -13.35 13.55
CA LEU A 233 -8.62 -12.04 13.32
C LEU A 233 -7.22 -11.90 13.91
N HIS A 234 -6.76 -12.80 14.79
CA HIS A 234 -5.43 -12.75 15.42
C HIS A 234 -4.29 -12.48 14.41
N LYS A 235 -4.36 -13.11 13.22
CA LYS A 235 -3.34 -12.95 12.18
C LYS A 235 -3.49 -11.68 11.35
N ILE A 236 -4.62 -10.98 11.43
CA ILE A 236 -4.89 -9.74 10.69
C ILE A 236 -4.32 -8.56 11.46
N ARG A 237 -3.34 -7.90 10.86
CA ARG A 237 -2.55 -6.83 11.44
C ARG A 237 -2.82 -5.52 10.69
N PRO A 238 -3.19 -4.45 11.39
CA PRO A 238 -3.36 -3.16 10.75
C PRO A 238 -2.03 -2.65 10.19
N TRP A 239 -2.07 -1.97 9.04
CA TRP A 239 -0.93 -1.32 8.39
C TRP A 239 -1.40 -0.17 7.49
N ILE A 240 -0.60 0.89 7.37
CA ILE A 240 -0.91 2.05 6.52
C ILE A 240 -0.98 1.62 5.03
N GLY A 241 -1.89 2.20 4.26
CA GLY A 241 -2.24 1.72 2.92
C GLY A 241 -3.13 0.48 3.04
N HIS A 242 -2.87 -0.56 2.24
CA HIS A 242 -3.58 -1.86 2.30
C HIS A 242 -5.11 -1.71 2.36
N ASP A 243 -5.62 -0.71 1.68
CA ASP A 243 -7.02 -0.29 1.66
C ASP A 243 -7.73 -0.81 0.41
N SER A 244 -7.00 -1.15 -0.64
CA SER A 244 -7.52 -1.77 -1.87
C SER A 244 -7.08 -3.23 -2.07
N HIS A 245 -6.22 -3.74 -1.20
CA HIS A 245 -5.76 -5.12 -1.16
C HIS A 245 -5.34 -5.49 0.26
N PHE A 246 -5.24 -6.79 0.52
CA PHE A 246 -4.57 -7.32 1.70
C PHE A 246 -3.29 -8.07 1.31
N HIS A 247 -2.27 -7.89 2.13
CA HIS A 247 -0.97 -8.55 1.96
C HIS A 247 -0.92 -9.77 2.87
N VAL A 248 -0.77 -10.98 2.33
CA VAL A 248 -0.58 -12.20 3.13
C VAL A 248 0.89 -12.55 3.20
N ARG A 249 1.37 -12.91 4.39
CA ARG A 249 2.72 -13.44 4.63
C ARG A 249 2.65 -14.80 5.29
N LEU A 250 3.44 -15.75 4.77
CA LEU A 250 3.57 -17.10 5.31
C LEU A 250 4.78 -17.26 6.24
N ASN A 251 4.73 -18.31 7.06
CA ASN A 251 5.87 -18.83 7.83
C ASN A 251 6.90 -19.46 6.89
N CYS A 252 8.15 -19.58 7.35
CA CYS A 252 9.16 -20.33 6.63
C CYS A 252 8.75 -21.80 6.48
N PRO A 253 8.69 -22.34 5.25
CA PRO A 253 8.32 -23.74 5.05
C PRO A 253 9.45 -24.68 5.48
N PRO A 254 9.14 -25.94 5.82
CA PRO A 254 10.15 -26.98 5.95
C PRO A 254 11.06 -27.05 4.71
N GLY A 255 12.34 -27.36 4.90
CA GLY A 255 13.31 -27.42 3.80
C GLY A 255 13.91 -26.08 3.38
N SER A 256 13.59 -24.98 4.06
CA SER A 256 14.18 -23.65 3.86
C SER A 256 15.03 -23.22 5.07
N PRO A 257 16.25 -23.77 5.26
CA PRO A 257 17.05 -23.56 6.48
C PRO A 257 17.55 -22.11 6.65
N GLU A 258 17.72 -21.38 5.56
CA GLU A 258 18.14 -19.97 5.59
C GLU A 258 16.96 -18.99 5.68
N CYS A 259 15.73 -19.48 5.72
CA CYS A 259 14.56 -18.63 5.80
C CYS A 259 14.39 -18.05 7.21
N VAL A 260 14.11 -16.75 7.30
CA VAL A 260 13.91 -16.04 8.56
C VAL A 260 12.44 -15.70 8.75
N THR A 261 11.79 -16.44 9.65
CA THR A 261 10.41 -16.14 10.06
C THR A 261 10.40 -14.91 10.95
N GLN A 262 9.37 -14.12 10.75
CA GLN A 262 9.14 -12.87 11.45
C GLN A 262 8.55 -13.15 12.84
N ALA A 263 8.84 -12.31 13.85
CA ALA A 263 8.45 -12.57 15.24
C ALA A 263 6.94 -12.85 15.41
N ALA A 264 6.62 -13.67 16.41
CA ALA A 264 5.25 -14.06 16.73
C ALA A 264 4.36 -12.84 17.00
N ILE A 265 3.09 -12.95 16.62
CA ILE A 265 2.09 -11.91 16.90
C ILE A 265 1.78 -11.96 18.41
N PRO A 266 1.65 -10.80 19.08
CA PRO A 266 1.19 -10.75 20.46
C PRO A 266 -0.15 -11.50 20.65
N PRO A 267 -0.40 -12.14 21.81
CA PRO A 267 -1.68 -12.79 22.08
C PRO A 267 -2.88 -11.86 21.92
N GLY A 268 -4.04 -12.43 21.58
CA GLY A 268 -5.30 -11.70 21.39
C GLY A 268 -5.66 -11.51 19.92
N ASP A 269 -6.88 -11.05 19.66
CA ASP A 269 -7.39 -10.76 18.31
C ASP A 269 -6.89 -9.40 17.76
N GLY A 270 -6.40 -8.53 18.64
CA GLY A 270 -5.99 -7.17 18.32
C GLY A 270 -7.17 -6.23 18.01
N CYS A 271 -8.34 -6.51 18.60
CA CYS A 271 -9.53 -5.67 18.57
C CYS A 271 -9.60 -4.82 19.86
N ASP A 272 -8.61 -3.96 20.05
CA ASP A 272 -8.38 -3.18 21.26
C ASP A 272 -8.31 -1.67 21.00
N ALA A 273 -8.16 -0.88 22.06
CA ALA A 273 -8.11 0.57 21.97
C ALA A 273 -6.96 1.10 21.09
N ASP A 274 -5.86 0.34 20.94
CA ASP A 274 -4.73 0.74 20.10
C ASP A 274 -5.10 0.70 18.62
N LEU A 275 -5.91 -0.29 18.20
CA LEU A 275 -6.47 -0.34 16.84
C LEU A 275 -7.32 0.89 16.52
N TYR A 276 -8.30 1.22 17.36
CA TYR A 276 -9.19 2.36 17.11
C TYR A 276 -8.45 3.71 17.23
N LYS A 277 -7.46 3.79 18.12
CA LYS A 277 -6.53 4.92 18.14
C LYS A 277 -5.79 5.06 16.81
N TRP A 278 -5.35 3.95 16.21
CA TRP A 278 -4.67 4.00 14.91
C TRP A 278 -5.59 4.49 13.78
N VAL A 279 -6.87 4.10 13.80
CA VAL A 279 -7.89 4.67 12.88
C VAL A 279 -8.00 6.19 13.06
N ALA A 280 -8.10 6.67 14.30
CA ALA A 280 -8.19 8.09 14.60
C ALA A 280 -6.92 8.86 14.18
N ASP A 281 -5.74 8.31 14.46
CA ASP A 281 -4.45 8.90 14.08
C ASP A 281 -4.29 8.97 12.54
N GLN A 282 -4.80 7.99 11.80
CA GLN A 282 -4.82 8.00 10.33
C GLN A 282 -5.72 9.13 9.79
N SER A 283 -6.92 9.28 10.36
CA SER A 283 -7.86 10.36 10.01
C SER A 283 -7.27 11.74 10.32
N ASP A 284 -6.70 11.93 11.51
CA ASP A 284 -6.02 13.18 11.90
C ASP A 284 -4.86 13.51 10.96
N ALA A 285 -4.05 12.52 10.57
CA ALA A 285 -2.94 12.76 9.65
C ALA A 285 -3.38 13.23 8.26
N ILE A 286 -4.59 12.87 7.81
CA ILE A 286 -5.17 13.29 6.53
C ILE A 286 -5.82 14.68 6.65
N LEU A 287 -6.58 14.91 7.73
CA LEU A 287 -7.27 16.19 7.96
C LEU A 287 -6.32 17.31 8.39
N ASN A 288 -5.27 16.96 9.13
CA ASN A 288 -4.28 17.87 9.71
C ASN A 288 -2.85 17.47 9.28
N PRO A 289 -2.50 17.58 7.99
CA PRO A 289 -1.22 17.12 7.48
C PRO A 289 -0.06 17.95 8.06
N LYS A 290 0.93 17.24 8.60
CA LYS A 290 2.18 17.86 9.08
C LYS A 290 3.14 18.09 7.90
N PRO A 291 3.98 19.13 7.93
CA PRO A 291 4.99 19.35 6.90
C PRO A 291 5.87 18.10 6.69
N PRO A 292 6.19 17.75 5.43
CA PRO A 292 6.99 16.56 5.15
C PRO A 292 8.36 16.68 5.80
N LYS A 293 8.78 15.62 6.49
CA LYS A 293 10.14 15.51 7.03
C LYS A 293 11.10 15.09 5.92
N PRO A 294 12.34 15.61 5.90
CA PRO A 294 13.34 15.13 4.96
C PRO A 294 13.52 13.61 5.11
N PRO A 295 13.62 12.85 4.00
CA PRO A 295 13.75 11.41 4.05
C PRO A 295 15.03 11.03 4.79
N LYS A 296 14.91 10.12 5.76
CA LYS A 296 16.08 9.52 6.39
C LYS A 296 16.77 8.58 5.39
N PRO A 297 18.10 8.53 5.34
CA PRO A 297 18.82 7.52 4.57
C PRO A 297 18.32 6.13 4.97
N LYS A 298 17.94 5.31 3.99
CA LYS A 298 17.59 3.91 4.25
C LYS A 298 18.90 3.13 4.48
N PRO A 299 18.99 2.30 5.53
CA PRO A 299 20.14 1.40 5.69
C PRO A 299 20.27 0.50 4.46
N ILE A 300 21.47 0.39 3.92
CA ILE A 300 21.77 -0.60 2.88
C ILE A 300 21.74 -1.97 3.56
N LYS A 301 20.89 -2.86 3.06
CA LYS A 301 20.82 -4.24 3.54
C LYS A 301 21.73 -5.10 2.70
N THR A 302 22.58 -5.91 3.34
CA THR A 302 23.34 -6.95 2.64
C THR A 302 22.44 -8.18 2.49
N PRO A 303 22.12 -8.63 1.26
CA PRO A 303 21.36 -9.86 1.05
C PRO A 303 22.16 -11.09 1.53
N PRO A 304 21.48 -12.21 1.86
CA PRO A 304 22.16 -13.48 2.12
C PRO A 304 23.11 -13.89 0.98
N GLU A 305 24.20 -14.59 1.29
CA GLU A 305 25.20 -15.02 0.31
C GLU A 305 24.56 -15.86 -0.81
N THR A 306 23.71 -16.81 -0.42
CA THR A 306 22.89 -17.63 -1.34
C THR A 306 22.12 -16.77 -2.34
N CYS A 307 21.61 -15.60 -1.93
CA CYS A 307 20.90 -14.69 -2.81
C CYS A 307 21.84 -13.95 -3.77
N THR A 308 22.99 -13.48 -3.29
CA THR A 308 23.97 -12.83 -4.16
C THR A 308 24.55 -13.79 -5.21
N ALA A 309 24.66 -15.08 -4.89
CA ALA A 309 25.10 -16.11 -5.83
C ALA A 309 24.13 -16.32 -7.01
N LEU A 310 22.84 -16.03 -6.84
CA LEU A 310 21.83 -16.10 -7.92
C LEU A 310 21.97 -14.96 -8.94
N LEU A 311 22.63 -13.86 -8.55
CA LEU A 311 22.82 -12.69 -9.41
C LEU A 311 24.10 -12.76 -10.26
N ALA A 312 24.94 -13.78 -10.05
CA ALA A 312 26.16 -13.95 -10.82
C ALA A 312 25.84 -14.17 -12.31
N PRO A 313 26.58 -13.54 -13.24
CA PRO A 313 26.32 -13.67 -14.67
C PRO A 313 26.34 -15.14 -15.07
N GLU A 314 25.38 -15.52 -15.92
CA GLU A 314 25.13 -16.87 -16.42
C GLU A 314 26.41 -17.72 -16.46
N ARG A 315 26.46 -18.79 -15.65
CA ARG A 315 27.27 -19.95 -16.04
C ARG A 315 26.64 -20.47 -17.32
N ARG A 316 27.18 -20.03 -18.47
CA ARG A 316 26.84 -20.64 -19.75
C ARG A 316 27.10 -22.15 -19.63
N PRO A 317 26.18 -22.99 -20.12
CA PRO A 317 26.45 -24.42 -20.24
C PRO A 317 27.67 -24.68 -21.13
#